data_AF-A0A9E6AHB6-F1
#
_entry.id   AF-A0A9E6AHB6-F1
#
_cell.length_a   1.000
_cell.length_b   1.000
_cell.length_c   1.000
_cell.angle_alpha   90.00
_cell.angle_beta   90.00
_cell.angle_gamma   90.00
#
_symmetry.space_group_name_H-M   'P 1'
#
loop_
_entity.id
_entity.type
_entity.pdbx_description
1 polymer ?
#
loop_
_entity_poly.entity_id
_entity_poly.type
_entity_poly.pdbx_seq_one_letter_code
_entity_poly.pdbx_strand_id
1 'polypeptide(L)'
;MQINLNRALRAKLQTVMMDALGVGTEPTDAEELMLSGFIETFCWADYPGETFELARALDAHIYSALHRSDFRFVTVDACELRDALGANSVNMALRMCGMRPRQRGSRIVWSDAPGNEPTMTVTLPADLLDRWNEDV
;
A
#
# COMPACT_ATOMS: atom_id res chain seq x y z
N MET A 1 -18.37 -0.49 5.23
CA MET A 1 -19.01 0.85 5.28
C MET A 1 -18.66 1.59 3.99
N GLN A 2 -19.65 2.01 3.20
CA GLN A 2 -19.44 2.76 1.96
C GLN A 2 -19.61 4.26 2.22
N ILE A 3 -18.63 5.07 1.86
CA ILE A 3 -18.67 6.53 2.05
C ILE A 3 -19.32 7.18 0.82
N ASN A 4 -20.58 7.60 0.96
CA ASN A 4 -21.32 8.27 -0.11
C ASN A 4 -20.99 9.77 -0.20
N LEU A 5 -19.77 10.07 -0.66
CA LEU A 5 -19.32 11.42 -0.98
C LEU A 5 -19.07 11.57 -2.49
N ASN A 6 -19.46 12.71 -3.06
CA ASN A 6 -19.11 13.05 -4.43
C ASN A 6 -17.59 13.37 -4.55
N ARG A 7 -17.07 13.40 -5.78
CA ARG A 7 -15.65 13.63 -6.06
C ARG A 7 -15.10 14.92 -5.43
N ALA A 8 -15.87 16.00 -5.44
CA ALA A 8 -15.43 17.29 -4.89
C ALA A 8 -15.31 17.24 -3.35
N LEU A 9 -16.26 16.58 -2.67
CA LEU A 9 -16.22 16.39 -1.23
C LEU A 9 -15.09 15.44 -0.81
N ARG A 10 -14.84 14.36 -1.58
CA ARG A 10 -13.70 13.46 -1.36
C ARG A 10 -12.36 14.18 -1.46
N ALA A 11 -12.18 15.00 -2.49
CA ALA A 11 -10.98 15.81 -2.66
C ALA A 11 -10.80 16.80 -1.49
N LYS A 12 -11.87 17.51 -1.09
CA LYS A 12 -11.83 18.42 0.05
C LYS A 12 -11.49 17.70 1.37
N LEU A 13 -12.09 16.54 1.60
CA LEU A 13 -11.82 15.73 2.78
C LEU A 13 -10.35 15.29 2.83
N GLN A 14 -9.82 14.81 1.70
CA GLN A 14 -8.41 14.43 1.60
C GLN A 14 -7.50 15.61 1.95
N THR A 15 -7.70 16.79 1.34
CA THR A 15 -6.89 17.98 1.65
C THR A 15 -6.94 18.32 3.14
N VAL A 16 -8.13 18.37 3.73
CA VAL A 16 -8.29 18.70 5.16
C VAL A 16 -7.61 17.67 6.06
N MET A 17 -7.70 16.37 5.73
CA MET A 17 -7.04 15.31 6.50
C MET A 17 -5.52 15.36 6.39
N MET A 18 -4.99 15.62 5.19
CA MET A 18 -3.55 15.78 4.95
C MET A 18 -3.02 16.98 5.75
N ASP A 19 -3.68 18.14 5.67
CA ASP A 19 -3.31 19.35 6.41
C ASP A 19 -3.36 19.13 7.93
N ALA A 20 -4.42 18.47 8.43
CA ALA A 20 -4.59 18.21 9.86
C ALA A 20 -3.54 17.27 10.44
N LEU A 21 -3.04 16.33 9.63
CA LEU A 21 -2.00 15.38 10.02
C LEU A 21 -0.58 15.83 9.63
N GLY A 22 -0.44 17.01 9.02
CA GLY A 22 0.85 17.55 8.59
C GLY A 22 1.51 16.74 7.46
N VAL A 23 0.73 16.00 6.68
CA VAL A 23 1.22 15.20 5.56
C VAL A 23 1.30 16.08 4.32
N GLY A 24 2.50 16.25 3.77
CA GLY A 24 2.75 17.02 2.56
C GLY A 24 2.18 16.38 1.31
N THR A 25 2.13 17.16 0.23
CA THR A 25 1.67 16.67 -1.09
C THR A 25 2.62 15.63 -1.70
N GLU A 26 3.89 15.65 -1.28
CA GLU A 26 4.92 14.71 -1.70
C GLU A 26 5.55 14.08 -0.45
N PRO A 27 5.07 12.90 -0.02
CA PRO A 27 5.61 12.23 1.16
C PRO A 27 7.11 11.98 1.02
N THR A 28 7.88 12.37 2.04
CA THR A 28 9.35 12.36 2.02
C THR A 28 9.95 11.16 2.74
N ASP A 29 9.27 10.62 3.74
CA ASP A 29 9.66 9.41 4.46
C ASP A 29 8.60 8.29 4.36
N ALA A 30 8.80 7.21 5.14
CA ALA A 30 7.91 6.06 5.15
C ALA A 30 6.63 6.32 5.96
N GLU A 31 6.72 7.01 7.10
CA GLU A 31 5.58 7.30 7.97
C GLU A 31 4.59 8.23 7.27
N GLU A 32 5.09 9.31 6.66
CA GLU A 32 4.31 10.25 5.88
C GLU A 32 3.63 9.57 4.67
N LEU A 33 4.30 8.58 4.07
CA LEU A 33 3.74 7.81 2.96
C LEU A 33 2.61 6.86 3.42
N MET A 34 2.79 6.19 4.54
CA MET A 34 1.77 5.33 5.15
C MET A 34 0.53 6.16 5.51
N LEU A 35 0.71 7.31 6.15
CA LEU A 35 -0.37 8.24 6.48
C LEU A 35 -1.06 8.78 5.22
N SER A 36 -0.30 9.16 4.20
CA SER A 36 -0.85 9.57 2.90
C SER A 36 -1.69 8.46 2.27
N GLY A 37 -1.21 7.22 2.29
CA GLY A 37 -1.93 6.05 1.79
C GLY A 37 -3.21 5.76 2.58
N PHE A 38 -3.18 5.93 3.90
CA PHE A 38 -4.36 5.77 4.76
C PHE A 38 -5.43 6.81 4.43
N ILE A 39 -5.04 8.09 4.34
CA ILE A 39 -5.96 9.18 4.00
C ILE A 39 -6.55 8.98 2.60
N GLU A 40 -5.71 8.62 1.62
CA GLU A 40 -6.14 8.33 0.25
C GLU A 40 -7.15 7.18 0.22
N THR A 41 -6.85 6.07 0.91
CA THR A 41 -7.74 4.92 1.02
C THR A 41 -9.08 5.31 1.63
N PHE A 42 -9.07 6.04 2.75
CA PHE A 42 -10.29 6.48 3.40
C PHE A 42 -11.15 7.38 2.48
N CYS A 43 -10.52 8.26 1.71
CA CYS A 43 -11.22 9.21 0.86
C CYS A 43 -11.69 8.61 -0.47
N TRP A 44 -10.99 7.61 -1.01
CA TRP A 44 -11.15 7.18 -2.40
C TRP A 44 -11.46 5.70 -2.61
N ALA A 45 -11.19 4.83 -1.63
CA ALA A 45 -11.59 3.44 -1.76
C ALA A 45 -13.13 3.31 -1.77
N ASP A 46 -13.62 2.35 -2.53
CA ASP A 46 -15.03 1.96 -2.49
C ASP A 46 -15.36 1.25 -1.17
N TYR A 47 -14.42 0.43 -0.70
CA TYR A 47 -14.50 -0.36 0.54
C TYR A 47 -13.23 -0.19 1.39
N PRO A 48 -13.07 0.96 2.08
CA PRO A 48 -11.82 1.27 2.81
C PRO A 48 -11.46 0.23 3.88
N GLY A 49 -12.45 -0.38 4.54
CA GLY A 49 -12.22 -1.42 5.55
C GLY A 49 -11.54 -2.67 4.98
N GLU A 50 -11.95 -3.11 3.79
CA GLU A 50 -11.33 -4.27 3.12
C GLU A 50 -9.89 -3.94 2.69
N THR A 51 -9.65 -2.71 2.21
CA THR A 51 -8.31 -2.25 1.85
C THR A 51 -7.39 -2.16 3.08
N PHE A 52 -7.92 -1.77 4.25
CA PHE A 52 -7.15 -1.78 5.50
C PHE A 52 -6.76 -3.19 5.93
N GLU A 53 -7.67 -4.15 5.87
CA GLU A 53 -7.35 -5.55 6.17
C GLU A 53 -6.33 -6.12 5.17
N LEU A 54 -6.47 -5.78 3.88
CA LEU A 54 -5.47 -6.14 2.88
C LEU A 54 -4.09 -5.56 3.20
N ALA A 55 -3.99 -4.31 3.63
CA ALA A 55 -2.71 -3.71 4.02
C ALA A 55 -2.07 -4.41 5.23
N ARG A 56 -2.87 -4.86 6.19
CA ARG A 56 -2.37 -5.64 7.33
C ARG A 56 -1.81 -6.99 6.89
N ALA A 57 -2.53 -7.70 6.02
CA ALA A 57 -2.06 -8.96 5.44
C ALA A 57 -0.76 -8.79 4.63
N LEU A 58 -0.68 -7.72 3.83
CA LEU A 58 0.51 -7.35 3.06
C LEU A 58 1.70 -7.06 3.97
N ASP A 59 1.52 -6.20 4.98
CA ASP A 59 2.58 -5.80 5.91
C ASP A 59 3.14 -7.01 6.65
N ALA A 60 2.26 -7.88 7.17
CA ALA A 60 2.68 -9.11 7.85
C ALA A 60 3.49 -10.05 6.94
N HIS A 61 3.05 -10.25 5.68
CA HIS A 61 3.74 -11.12 4.72
C HIS A 61 5.09 -10.54 4.30
N ILE A 62 5.14 -9.25 3.99
CA ILE A 62 6.37 -8.54 3.61
C ILE A 62 7.37 -8.55 4.78
N TYR A 63 6.92 -8.21 5.99
CA TYR A 63 7.77 -8.17 7.17
C TYR A 63 8.32 -9.56 7.52
N SER A 64 7.48 -10.60 7.46
CA SER A 64 7.90 -11.98 7.70
C SER A 64 8.97 -12.43 6.70
N ALA A 65 8.85 -12.05 5.43
CA ALA A 65 9.85 -12.34 4.41
C ALA A 65 11.16 -11.55 4.66
N LEU A 66 11.05 -10.26 4.97
CA LEU A 66 12.20 -9.39 5.24
C LEU A 66 13.00 -9.83 6.46
N HIS A 67 12.32 -10.16 7.57
CA HIS A 67 12.95 -10.61 8.81
C HIS A 67 13.75 -11.92 8.63
N ARG A 68 13.42 -12.73 7.62
CA ARG A 68 14.14 -13.98 7.30
C ARG A 68 15.28 -13.77 6.30
N SER A 69 15.54 -12.54 5.89
CA SER A 69 16.52 -12.18 4.86
C SER A 69 17.67 -11.34 5.41
N ASP A 70 18.77 -11.28 4.65
CA ASP A 70 19.89 -10.36 4.92
C ASP A 70 19.66 -8.94 4.35
N PHE A 71 18.52 -8.70 3.71
CA PHE A 71 18.20 -7.41 3.09
C PHE A 71 17.56 -6.45 4.08
N ARG A 72 17.70 -5.16 3.81
CA ARG A 72 17.05 -4.09 4.59
C ARG A 72 15.78 -3.56 3.95
N PHE A 73 15.62 -3.81 2.64
CA PHE A 73 14.56 -3.25 1.82
C PHE A 73 13.96 -4.32 0.90
N VAL A 74 12.74 -4.08 0.46
CA VAL A 74 11.93 -4.99 -0.34
C VAL A 74 11.50 -4.32 -1.64
N THR A 75 11.52 -5.10 -2.71
CA THR A 75 10.72 -4.85 -3.91
C THR A 75 9.60 -5.88 -3.95
N VAL A 76 8.37 -5.41 -4.11
CA VAL A 76 7.18 -6.23 -4.15
C VAL A 76 6.75 -6.47 -5.60
N ASP A 77 6.58 -7.74 -5.94
CA ASP A 77 5.85 -8.17 -7.13
C ASP A 77 4.40 -8.51 -6.75
N ALA A 78 3.47 -7.68 -7.23
CA ALA A 78 2.06 -7.74 -6.89
C ALA A 78 1.17 -8.17 -8.08
N CYS A 79 1.75 -8.65 -9.18
CA CYS A 79 0.99 -8.92 -10.41
C CYS A 79 -0.21 -9.84 -10.16
N GLU A 80 0.02 -11.01 -9.56
CA GLU A 80 -1.03 -12.02 -9.34
C GLU A 80 -2.13 -11.52 -8.40
N LEU A 81 -1.75 -10.88 -7.29
CA LEU A 81 -2.71 -10.31 -6.34
C LEU A 81 -3.54 -9.18 -6.95
N ARG A 82 -2.94 -8.35 -7.81
CA ARG A 82 -3.63 -7.28 -8.53
C ARG A 82 -4.64 -7.81 -9.55
N ASP A 83 -4.32 -8.93 -10.19
CA ASP A 83 -5.24 -9.60 -11.11
C ASP A 83 -6.42 -10.24 -10.36
N ALA A 84 -6.17 -10.76 -9.15
CA ALA A 84 -7.20 -11.38 -8.32
C ALA A 84 -8.14 -10.37 -7.62
N LEU A 85 -7.58 -9.32 -7.01
CA LEU A 85 -8.33 -8.41 -6.13
C LEU A 85 -8.55 -7.01 -6.72
N GLY A 86 -7.99 -6.75 -7.89
CA GLY A 86 -8.03 -5.45 -8.56
C GLY A 86 -6.86 -4.55 -8.18
N ALA A 87 -6.27 -3.93 -9.19
CA ALA A 87 -5.06 -3.12 -9.05
C ALA A 87 -5.22 -1.91 -8.11
N ASN A 88 -6.40 -1.28 -8.06
CA ASN A 88 -6.60 -0.06 -7.28
C ASN A 88 -6.46 -0.32 -5.77
N SER A 89 -7.20 -1.30 -5.25
CA SER A 89 -7.18 -1.67 -3.84
C SER A 89 -5.80 -2.15 -3.40
N VAL A 90 -5.14 -2.98 -4.20
CA VAL A 90 -3.79 -3.47 -3.90
C VAL A 90 -2.77 -2.33 -3.89
N ASN A 91 -2.83 -1.39 -4.84
CA ASN A 91 -1.91 -0.24 -4.86
C ASN A 91 -2.10 0.69 -3.65
N MET A 92 -3.35 0.95 -3.27
CA MET A 92 -3.68 1.72 -2.06
C MET A 92 -3.13 1.02 -0.80
N ALA A 93 -3.32 -0.29 -0.71
CA ALA A 93 -2.82 -1.09 0.41
C ALA A 93 -1.29 -1.12 0.48
N LEU A 94 -0.60 -1.28 -0.65
CA LEU A 94 0.87 -1.21 -0.74
C LEU A 94 1.42 0.14 -0.26
N ARG A 95 0.72 1.23 -0.59
CA ARG A 95 1.10 2.57 -0.13
C ARG A 95 0.99 2.70 1.39
N MET A 96 -0.04 2.09 2.00
CA MET A 96 -0.19 2.00 3.45
C MET A 96 0.89 1.16 4.13
N CYS A 97 1.55 0.25 3.40
CA CYS A 97 2.73 -0.47 3.85
C CYS A 97 4.05 0.31 3.62
N GLY A 98 3.99 1.60 3.26
CA GLY A 98 5.18 2.41 3.01
C GLY A 98 5.89 2.12 1.67
N MET A 99 5.23 1.42 0.75
CA MET A 99 5.81 1.10 -0.56
C MET A 99 5.55 2.24 -1.57
N ARG A 100 6.56 2.56 -2.39
CA ARG A 100 6.45 3.53 -3.49
C ARG A 100 6.45 2.83 -4.85
N PRO A 101 5.62 3.27 -5.81
CA PRO A 101 5.73 2.78 -7.18
C PRO A 101 7.03 3.30 -7.80
N ARG A 102 7.77 2.39 -8.44
CA ARG A 102 9.02 2.67 -9.14
C ARG A 102 8.96 2.08 -10.54
N GLN A 103 9.46 2.86 -11.50
CA GLN A 103 9.58 2.38 -12.87
C GLN A 103 10.85 1.54 -13.01
N ARG A 104 10.71 0.27 -13.41
CA ARG A 104 11.81 -0.63 -13.73
C ARG A 104 11.62 -1.13 -15.17
N GLY A 105 12.29 -0.47 -16.11
CA GLY A 105 12.06 -0.68 -17.54
C GLY A 105 10.62 -0.33 -17.91
N SER A 106 9.88 -1.29 -18.46
CA SER A 106 8.46 -1.13 -18.84
C SER A 106 7.47 -1.47 -17.73
N ARG A 107 7.93 -1.95 -16.56
CA ARG A 107 7.06 -2.39 -15.46
C ARG A 107 7.09 -1.39 -14.30
N ILE A 108 5.96 -1.29 -13.60
CA ILE A 108 5.89 -0.63 -12.29
C ILE A 108 6.09 -1.71 -11.23
N VAL A 109 7.11 -1.54 -10.40
CA VAL A 109 7.35 -2.35 -9.20
C VAL A 109 7.12 -1.49 -7.96
N TRP A 110 6.84 -2.09 -6.81
CA TRP A 110 6.62 -1.36 -5.56
C TRP A 110 7.78 -1.61 -4.61
N SER A 111 8.34 -0.59 -3.97
CA SER A 111 9.49 -0.76 -3.08
C SER A 111 9.59 0.32 -2.02
N ASP A 112 10.12 -0.05 -0.86
CA ASP A 112 10.46 0.83 0.27
C ASP A 112 11.91 1.34 0.22
N ALA A 113 12.75 0.79 -0.66
CA ALA A 113 14.14 1.19 -0.78
C ALA A 113 14.26 2.68 -1.12
N PRO A 114 15.21 3.43 -0.53
CA PRO A 114 15.65 4.72 -1.05
C PRO A 114 16.63 4.51 -2.21
N GLY A 115 16.54 5.35 -3.27
CA GLY A 115 17.52 5.32 -4.37
C GLY A 115 17.71 3.94 -5.03
N ASN A 116 18.95 3.46 -5.13
CA ASN A 116 19.31 2.17 -5.74
C ASN A 116 19.76 1.14 -4.70
N GLU A 117 19.27 1.24 -3.46
CA GLU A 117 19.61 0.29 -2.42
C GLU A 117 19.25 -1.15 -2.83
N PRO A 118 20.06 -2.16 -2.44
CA PRO A 118 19.73 -3.56 -2.71
C PRO A 118 18.41 -3.96 -2.05
N THR A 119 17.58 -4.68 -2.79
CA THR A 119 16.28 -5.17 -2.31
C THR A 119 16.15 -6.67 -2.47
N MET A 120 15.45 -7.30 -1.54
CA MET A 120 14.89 -8.62 -1.81
C MET A 120 13.59 -8.49 -2.60
N THR A 121 13.28 -9.46 -3.44
CA THR A 121 11.96 -9.51 -4.10
C THR A 121 10.99 -10.35 -3.29
N VAL A 122 9.83 -9.79 -2.95
CA VAL A 122 8.71 -10.50 -2.32
C VAL A 122 7.56 -10.59 -3.32
N THR A 123 7.15 -11.80 -3.65
CA THR A 123 5.96 -12.04 -4.46
C THR A 123 4.75 -12.15 -3.56
N LEU A 124 3.68 -11.43 -3.91
CA LEU A 124 2.39 -11.50 -3.24
C LEU A 124 1.51 -12.54 -3.94
N PRO A 125 1.14 -13.63 -3.26
CA PRO A 125 0.33 -14.67 -3.87
C PRO A 125 -1.12 -14.20 -4.03
N ALA A 126 -1.84 -14.71 -5.03
CA ALA A 126 -3.23 -14.33 -5.31
C ALA A 126 -4.21 -14.58 -4.15
N ASP A 127 -3.93 -15.60 -3.32
CA ASP A 127 -4.74 -16.06 -2.19
C ASP A 127 -4.28 -15.48 -0.84
N LEU A 128 -3.49 -14.39 -0.85
CA LEU A 128 -2.92 -13.80 0.37
C LEU A 128 -3.97 -13.47 1.43
N LEU A 129 -5.09 -12.86 1.03
CA LEU A 129 -6.17 -12.50 1.96
C LEU A 129 -6.85 -13.72 2.55
N ASP A 130 -7.03 -14.78 1.76
CA ASP A 130 -7.66 -16.02 2.23
C ASP A 130 -6.80 -16.67 3.32
N ARG A 131 -5.49 -16.77 3.07
CA ARG A 131 -4.52 -17.29 4.07
C ARG A 131 -4.51 -16.45 5.35
N TRP A 132 -4.55 -15.12 5.20
CA TRP A 132 -4.60 -14.22 6.35
C TRP A 132 -5.85 -14.42 7.20
N ASN A 133 -7.01 -14.59 6.56
CA ASN A 133 -8.28 -14.79 7.26
C ASN A 133 -8.40 -16.17 7.91
N GLU A 134 -7.63 -17.18 7.46
CA GLU A 134 -7.56 -18.50 8.10
C GLU A 134 -6.67 -18.52 9.34
N ASP A 135 -5.67 -17.63 9.41
CA ASP A 135 -4.69 -17.53 10.49
C ASP A 135 -5.14 -16.62 11.68
N VAL A 136 -6.25 -15.89 11.54
CA VAL A 136 -6.81 -14.93 12.53
C VAL A 136 -8.07 -15.49 13.20
#